data_AF-A0A7J9QH75-F1
#
_entry.id   AF-A0A7J9QH75-F1
#
_cell.length_a   1.000
_cell.length_b   1.000
_cell.length_c   1.000
_cell.angle_alpha   90.00
_cell.angle_beta   90.00
_cell.angle_gamma   90.00
#
_symmetry.space_group_name_H-M   'P 1'
#
loop_
_entity.id
_entity.type
_entity.pdbx_description
1 polymer ?
#
loop_
_entity_poly.entity_id
_entity_poly.type
_entity_poly.pdbx_seq_one_letter_code
_entity_poly.pdbx_strand_id
1 'polypeptide(L)'
;MTFDKGSLILVDYTAKVKDDDEVFDTTLEADAKKYSLHEENAKYHPKLVSIGETSYPVLKGFDEALAKTSVGDKLTIEVTPDKGFGARDSTKVRMIPLRKLGEDAEKVSVGDTIEVDNKRGIIRFIGSGRVQIDYNHRYAG
;
A
#
# COMPACT_ATOMS: atom_id res chain seq x y z
N MET A 1 14.15 -24.64 -10.49
CA MET A 1 14.59 -24.81 -9.10
C MET A 1 13.96 -23.68 -8.32
N THR A 2 13.16 -24.00 -7.32
CA THR A 2 12.55 -22.99 -6.43
C THR A 2 13.61 -22.43 -5.49
N PHE A 3 13.36 -21.25 -4.92
CA PHE A 3 14.31 -20.62 -4.00
C PHE A 3 14.28 -21.29 -2.61
N ASP A 4 15.46 -21.48 -2.02
CA ASP A 4 15.59 -21.93 -0.64
C ASP A 4 15.37 -20.76 0.33
N LYS A 5 14.98 -21.06 1.57
CA LYS A 5 14.91 -20.05 2.63
C LYS A 5 16.28 -19.40 2.84
N GLY A 6 16.30 -18.06 2.91
CA GLY A 6 17.52 -17.25 3.00
C GLY A 6 18.15 -16.92 1.65
N SER A 7 17.56 -17.35 0.52
CA SER A 7 18.01 -16.94 -0.80
C SER A 7 17.78 -15.45 -1.00
N LEU A 8 18.80 -14.76 -1.52
CA LEU A 8 18.70 -13.37 -1.93
C LEU A 8 18.39 -13.31 -3.42
N ILE A 9 17.27 -12.68 -3.76
CA ILE A 9 16.83 -12.53 -5.14
C ILE A 9 16.58 -11.06 -5.47
N LEU A 10 16.77 -10.72 -6.74
CA LEU A 10 16.40 -9.43 -7.30
C LEU A 10 15.08 -9.57 -8.03
N VAL A 11 14.10 -8.76 -7.66
CA VAL A 11 12.73 -8.83 -8.20
C VAL A 11 12.33 -7.49 -8.77
N ASP A 12 11.90 -7.52 -10.03
CA ASP A 12 11.10 -6.44 -10.59
C ASP A 12 9.62 -6.69 -10.37
N TYR A 13 8.89 -5.66 -9.96
CA TYR A 13 7.46 -5.76 -9.74
C TYR A 13 6.74 -4.44 -10.01
N THR A 14 5.44 -4.56 -10.27
CA THR A 14 4.46 -3.47 -10.25
C THR A 14 3.30 -3.93 -9.38
N ALA A 15 3.06 -3.23 -8.28
CA ALA A 15 2.03 -3.55 -7.31
C ALA A 15 0.79 -2.69 -7.57
N LYS A 16 -0.38 -3.34 -7.59
CA LYS A 16 -1.66 -2.69 -7.81
C LYS A 16 -2.73 -3.22 -6.87
N VAL A 17 -3.71 -2.38 -6.57
CA VAL A 17 -4.95 -2.79 -5.88
C VAL A 17 -5.85 -3.48 -6.90
N LYS A 18 -6.39 -4.65 -6.54
CA LYS A 18 -7.16 -5.51 -7.47
C LYS A 18 -8.50 -4.90 -7.87
N ASP A 19 -9.14 -4.15 -6.97
CA ASP A 19 -10.51 -3.67 -7.14
C ASP A 19 -10.63 -2.46 -8.07
N ASP A 20 -9.64 -1.57 -8.06
CA ASP A 20 -9.64 -0.31 -8.83
C ASP A 20 -8.44 -0.17 -9.78
N ASP A 21 -7.59 -1.20 -9.88
CA ASP A 21 -6.35 -1.20 -10.66
C ASP A 21 -5.38 -0.05 -10.29
N GLU A 22 -5.51 0.56 -9.10
CA GLU A 22 -4.60 1.61 -8.61
C GLU A 22 -3.20 1.00 -8.45
N VAL A 23 -2.28 1.38 -9.34
CA VAL A 23 -0.85 1.08 -9.18
C VAL A 23 -0.30 2.02 -8.12
N PHE A 24 0.34 1.47 -7.10
CA PHE A 24 0.86 2.25 -5.98
C PHE A 24 2.36 2.08 -5.73
N ASP A 25 3.00 1.07 -6.30
CA ASP A 25 4.43 0.85 -6.18
C ASP A 25 4.96 0.11 -7.41
N THR A 26 6.17 0.43 -7.85
CA THR A 26 6.83 -0.27 -8.96
C THR A 26 8.34 -0.05 -8.94
N THR A 27 9.09 -1.09 -9.31
CA THR A 27 10.54 -0.99 -9.53
C THR A 27 10.89 -0.62 -10.97
N LEU A 28 9.90 -0.56 -11.86
CA LEU A 28 10.07 -0.31 -13.29
C LEU A 28 9.81 1.15 -13.62
N GLU A 29 10.84 1.87 -14.11
CA GLU A 29 10.71 3.30 -14.43
C GLU A 29 9.62 3.58 -15.49
N ALA A 30 9.49 2.69 -16.48
CA ALA A 30 8.48 2.81 -17.53
C ALA A 30 7.06 2.78 -16.96
N ASP A 31 6.79 1.89 -15.99
CA ASP A 31 5.51 1.83 -15.31
C ASP A 31 5.32 3.03 -14.38
N ALA A 32 6.37 3.45 -13.67
CA ALA A 32 6.30 4.63 -12.81
C ALA A 32 5.87 5.88 -13.61
N LYS A 33 6.42 6.08 -14.81
CA LYS A 33 6.01 7.17 -15.72
C LYS A 33 4.58 7.01 -16.22
N LYS A 34 4.19 5.78 -16.59
CA LYS A 34 2.85 5.47 -17.09
C LYS A 34 1.75 5.71 -16.05
N TYR A 35 2.02 5.41 -14.78
CA TYR A 35 1.07 5.50 -13.67
C TYR A 35 1.25 6.76 -12.83
N SER A 36 2.02 7.75 -13.30
CA SER A 36 2.27 9.02 -12.59
C SER A 36 2.86 8.86 -11.18
N LEU A 37 3.65 7.80 -10.97
CA LEU A 37 4.43 7.53 -9.76
C LEU A 37 5.92 7.90 -9.92
N HIS A 38 6.30 8.47 -11.07
CA HIS A 38 7.70 8.75 -11.36
C HIS A 38 8.24 9.91 -10.51
N GLU A 39 9.23 9.61 -9.69
CA GLU A 39 10.04 10.60 -9.00
C GLU A 39 11.35 10.88 -9.76
N GLU A 40 11.67 12.16 -10.02
CA GLU A 40 12.84 12.58 -10.81
C GLU A 40 14.19 12.09 -10.24
N ASN A 41 14.28 11.96 -8.91
CA ASN A 41 15.51 11.57 -8.21
C ASN A 41 15.52 10.09 -7.78
N ALA A 42 14.46 9.32 -8.10
CA ALA A 42 14.40 7.91 -7.73
C ALA A 42 15.24 7.04 -8.67
N LYS A 43 15.91 6.04 -8.10
CA LYS A 43 16.63 5.01 -8.86
C LYS A 43 15.74 3.78 -8.98
N TYR A 44 15.26 3.52 -10.18
CA TYR A 44 14.47 2.33 -10.50
C TYR A 44 15.41 1.17 -10.80
N HIS A 45 15.40 0.17 -9.93
CA HIS A 45 16.15 -1.06 -10.08
C HIS A 45 15.42 -2.21 -9.38
N PRO A 46 15.72 -3.47 -9.74
CA PRO A 46 15.17 -4.62 -9.04
C PRO A 46 15.38 -4.52 -7.53
N LYS A 47 14.36 -4.90 -6.76
CA LYS A 47 14.41 -4.88 -5.30
C LYS A 47 15.04 -6.16 -4.78
N LEU A 48 15.97 -6.04 -3.85
CA LEU A 48 16.57 -7.17 -3.17
C LEU A 48 15.60 -7.72 -2.12
N VAL A 49 15.32 -9.02 -2.18
CA VAL A 49 14.39 -9.73 -1.28
C VAL A 49 15.07 -10.98 -0.73
N SER A 50 14.96 -11.22 0.58
CA SER A 50 15.36 -12.46 1.24
C SER A 50 14.15 -13.39 1.35
N ILE A 51 14.23 -14.58 0.75
CA ILE A 51 13.11 -15.53 0.70
C ILE A 51 12.91 -16.23 2.06
N GLY A 52 11.67 -16.25 2.55
CA GLY A 52 11.27 -16.95 3.76
C GLY A 52 11.73 -16.27 5.06
N GLU A 53 12.26 -15.06 4.95
CA GLU A 53 12.52 -14.13 6.04
C GLU A 53 11.71 -12.88 5.76
N THR A 54 10.46 -12.84 6.22
CA THR A 54 9.59 -11.69 5.99
C THR A 54 10.22 -10.42 6.59
N SER A 55 10.89 -9.64 5.76
CA SER A 55 11.53 -8.38 6.11
C SER A 55 10.65 -7.23 5.63
N TYR A 56 10.37 -6.26 6.49
CA TYR A 56 9.75 -5.02 6.04
C TYR A 56 10.65 -4.35 4.98
N PRO A 57 10.14 -3.94 3.79
CA PRO A 57 8.73 -3.73 3.44
C PRO A 57 8.11 -4.82 2.52
N VAL A 58 8.54 -6.07 2.60
CA VAL A 58 8.01 -7.19 1.79
C VAL A 58 6.76 -7.79 2.46
N LEU A 59 5.65 -7.85 1.71
CA LEU A 59 4.41 -8.45 2.19
C LEU A 59 4.55 -9.98 2.31
N LYS A 60 3.96 -10.56 3.35
CA LYS A 60 4.03 -12.01 3.61
C LYS A 60 3.52 -12.84 2.42
N GLY A 61 2.40 -12.42 1.82
CA GLY A 61 1.85 -13.12 0.65
C GLY A 61 2.74 -13.03 -0.59
N PHE A 62 3.52 -11.94 -0.71
CA PHE A 62 4.48 -11.79 -1.79
C PHE A 62 5.71 -12.68 -1.57
N ASP A 63 6.26 -12.72 -0.36
CA ASP A 63 7.36 -13.61 0.02
C ASP A 63 7.00 -15.11 -0.17
N GLU A 64 5.85 -15.54 0.35
CA GLU A 64 5.36 -16.92 0.19
C GLU A 64 5.14 -17.32 -1.28
N ALA A 65 4.76 -16.36 -2.12
CA ALA A 65 4.57 -16.59 -3.53
C ALA A 65 5.91 -16.68 -4.26
N LEU A 66 6.84 -15.75 -3.99
CA LEU A 66 8.19 -15.76 -4.56
C LEU A 66 8.95 -17.05 -4.22
N ALA A 67 8.78 -17.62 -3.03
CA ALA A 67 9.39 -18.89 -2.66
C ALA A 67 9.02 -20.05 -3.61
N LYS A 68 7.89 -19.95 -4.32
CA LYS A 68 7.37 -20.98 -5.24
C LYS A 68 7.73 -20.71 -6.69
N THR A 69 8.45 -19.63 -6.99
CA THR A 69 8.83 -19.24 -8.35
C THR A 69 10.26 -19.67 -8.66
N SER A 70 10.65 -19.52 -9.92
CA SER A 70 12.01 -19.70 -10.42
C SER A 70 12.54 -18.40 -11.05
N VAL A 71 13.86 -18.32 -11.21
CA VAL A 71 14.51 -17.18 -11.90
C VAL A 71 13.98 -17.06 -13.32
N GLY A 72 13.57 -15.84 -13.70
CA GLY A 72 13.06 -15.52 -15.03
C GLY A 72 11.54 -15.64 -15.18
N ASP A 73 10.83 -16.17 -14.17
CA ASP A 73 9.38 -16.25 -14.20
C ASP A 73 8.74 -14.86 -14.21
N LYS A 74 7.69 -14.71 -15.01
CA LYS A 74 6.80 -13.54 -15.01
C LYS A 74 5.40 -14.01 -14.65
N LEU A 75 4.91 -13.60 -13.49
CA LEU A 75 3.60 -14.01 -12.98
C LEU A 75 2.90 -12.89 -12.24
N THR A 76 1.58 -13.03 -12.16
CA THR A 76 0.73 -12.19 -11.32
C THR A 76 0.48 -12.92 -10.01
N ILE A 77 0.83 -12.28 -8.89
CA ILE A 77 0.61 -12.81 -7.55
C ILE A 77 -0.57 -12.05 -6.93
N GLU A 78 -1.57 -12.77 -6.47
CA GLU A 78 -2.63 -12.19 -5.65
C GLU A 78 -2.28 -12.30 -4.17
N VAL A 79 -2.26 -11.16 -3.48
CA VAL A 79 -2.00 -11.07 -2.04
C VAL A 79 -3.32 -10.76 -1.35
N THR A 80 -3.80 -11.68 -0.52
CA THR A 80 -5.01 -11.48 0.28
C THR A 80 -4.77 -10.45 1.38
N PRO A 81 -5.83 -9.81 1.92
CA PRO A 81 -5.66 -8.74 2.91
C PRO A 81 -4.91 -9.20 4.16
N ASP A 82 -5.16 -10.42 4.64
CA ASP A 82 -4.47 -11.03 5.80
C ASP A 82 -2.97 -11.26 5.58
N LYS A 83 -2.53 -11.38 4.32
CA LYS A 83 -1.12 -11.56 3.92
C LYS A 83 -0.48 -10.30 3.35
N GLY A 84 -1.27 -9.25 3.18
CA GLY A 84 -0.86 -7.94 2.68
C GLY A 84 -0.90 -6.90 3.78
N PHE A 85 -1.77 -5.90 3.64
CA PHE A 85 -1.84 -4.75 4.54
C PHE A 85 -2.83 -4.92 5.71
N GLY A 86 -3.39 -6.12 5.88
CA GLY A 86 -4.40 -6.45 6.87
C GLY A 86 -5.82 -6.27 6.35
N ALA A 87 -6.75 -6.95 7.02
CA ALA A 87 -8.17 -6.73 6.80
C ALA A 87 -8.58 -5.32 7.28
N ARG A 88 -9.52 -4.69 6.57
CA ARG A 88 -10.08 -3.40 6.97
C ARG A 88 -10.91 -3.57 8.24
N ASP A 89 -10.58 -2.79 9.27
CA ASP A 89 -11.28 -2.79 10.54
C ASP A 89 -12.31 -1.65 10.58
N SER A 90 -13.59 -2.00 10.61
CA SER A 90 -14.69 -1.02 10.65
C SER A 90 -14.67 -0.17 11.93
N THR A 91 -14.07 -0.65 13.02
CA THR A 91 -13.95 0.11 14.28
C THR A 91 -12.91 1.24 14.19
N LYS A 92 -11.99 1.16 13.21
CA LYS A 92 -11.03 2.21 12.85
C LYS A 92 -11.61 3.25 11.89
N VAL A 93 -12.86 3.09 11.44
CA VAL A 93 -13.59 4.13 10.72
C VAL A 93 -14.39 4.94 11.73
N ARG A 94 -14.00 6.19 11.96
CA ARG A 94 -14.59 7.04 13.00
C ARG A 94 -15.26 8.25 12.39
N MET A 95 -16.44 8.55 12.90
CA MET A 95 -17.15 9.78 12.57
C MET A 95 -16.98 10.79 13.70
N ILE A 96 -16.41 11.95 13.40
CA ILE A 96 -16.17 13.02 14.37
C ILE A 96 -16.80 14.34 13.92
N PRO A 97 -17.07 15.28 14.85
CA PRO A 97 -17.51 16.62 14.48
C PRO A 97 -16.45 17.34 13.64
N LEU A 98 -16.85 17.99 12.54
CA LEU A 98 -15.94 18.70 11.64
C LEU A 98 -15.11 19.77 12.37
N ARG A 99 -15.71 20.43 13.36
CA ARG A 99 -15.03 21.41 14.24
C ARG A 99 -13.78 20.88 14.94
N LYS A 100 -13.59 19.56 15.05
CA LYS A 100 -12.35 18.98 15.61
C LYS A 100 -11.13 19.18 14.72
N LEU A 101 -11.34 19.46 13.43
CA LEU A 101 -10.25 19.77 12.50
C LEU A 101 -9.77 21.22 12.62
N GLY A 102 -10.42 22.07 13.42
CA GLY A 102 -10.02 23.45 13.63
C GLY A 102 -10.00 24.26 12.32
N GLU A 103 -8.94 25.03 12.12
CA GLU A 103 -8.74 25.89 10.93
C GLU A 103 -8.54 25.09 9.64
N ASP A 104 -8.20 23.80 9.73
CA ASP A 104 -8.00 22.96 8.55
C ASP A 104 -9.31 22.39 8.01
N ALA A 105 -10.43 22.58 8.71
CA ALA A 105 -11.75 22.10 8.30
C ALA A 105 -12.16 22.56 6.89
N GLU A 106 -11.75 23.77 6.48
CA GLU A 106 -12.05 24.32 5.16
C GLU A 106 -11.01 23.94 4.08
N LYS A 107 -9.85 23.42 4.50
CA LYS A 107 -8.74 23.07 3.60
C LYS A 107 -8.76 21.61 3.17
N VAL A 108 -9.45 20.76 3.93
CA VAL A 108 -9.45 19.31 3.71
C VAL A 108 -10.57 18.86 2.79
N SER A 109 -10.30 17.84 2.00
CA SER A 109 -11.19 17.20 1.04
C SER A 109 -11.27 15.69 1.26
N VAL A 110 -12.28 15.04 0.67
CA VAL A 110 -12.35 13.57 0.67
C VAL A 110 -11.14 13.01 -0.08
N GLY A 111 -10.46 12.02 0.51
CA GLY A 111 -9.20 11.47 0.02
C GLY A 111 -7.96 12.00 0.74
N ASP A 112 -8.06 13.15 1.42
CA ASP A 112 -6.91 13.73 2.13
C ASP A 112 -6.50 12.87 3.32
N THR A 113 -5.19 12.80 3.54
CA THR A 113 -4.61 12.22 4.75
C THR A 113 -4.45 13.31 5.79
N ILE A 114 -5.09 13.14 6.94
CA ILE A 114 -5.06 14.09 8.05
C ILE A 114 -4.60 13.41 9.34
N GLU A 115 -4.08 14.21 10.27
CA GLU A 115 -3.70 13.74 11.60
C GLU A 115 -4.66 14.33 12.65
N VAL A 116 -5.33 13.47 13.41
CA VAL A 116 -6.24 13.86 14.49
C VAL A 116 -5.92 13.03 15.71
N ASP A 117 -5.72 13.67 16.87
CA ASP A 117 -5.35 12.99 18.12
C ASP A 117 -4.11 12.08 17.96
N ASN A 118 -3.09 12.55 17.23
CA ASN A 118 -1.87 11.80 16.86
C ASN A 118 -2.12 10.51 16.05
N LYS A 119 -3.26 10.42 15.36
CA LYS A 119 -3.59 9.31 14.46
C LYS A 119 -3.76 9.84 13.04
N ARG A 120 -3.01 9.26 12.11
CA ARG A 120 -3.16 9.55 10.69
C ARG A 120 -4.27 8.70 10.09
N GLY A 121 -5.16 9.33 9.34
CA GLY A 121 -6.25 8.66 8.65
C GLY A 121 -6.67 9.40 7.40
N ILE A 122 -7.43 8.71 6.55
CA ILE A 122 -7.92 9.22 5.27
C ILE A 122 -9.36 9.67 5.43
N ILE A 123 -9.69 10.86 4.96
CA ILE A 123 -11.06 11.35 4.96
C ILE A 123 -11.87 10.56 3.92
N ARG A 124 -12.95 9.91 4.37
CA ARG A 124 -13.87 9.17 3.50
C ARG A 124 -15.15 9.93 3.17
N PHE A 125 -15.53 10.88 4.02
CA PHE A 125 -16.74 11.67 3.86
C PHE A 125 -16.68 12.97 4.66
N ILE A 126 -17.15 14.06 4.09
CA ILE A 126 -17.41 15.34 4.78
C ILE A 126 -18.85 15.75 4.45
N GLY A 127 -19.64 16.03 5.48
CA GLY A 127 -21.02 16.48 5.28
C GLY A 127 -21.77 16.69 6.59
N SER A 128 -22.79 17.56 6.56
CA SER A 128 -23.67 17.84 7.72
C SER A 128 -22.90 18.19 9.01
N GLY A 129 -21.78 18.91 8.91
CA GLY A 129 -20.94 19.29 10.05
C GLY A 129 -20.15 18.13 10.67
N ARG A 130 -20.02 17.01 9.97
CA ARG A 130 -19.30 15.80 10.41
C ARG A 130 -18.28 15.37 9.36
N VAL A 131 -17.25 14.69 9.83
CA VAL A 131 -16.21 14.09 8.98
C VAL A 131 -16.04 12.63 9.37
N GLN A 132 -15.97 11.75 8.39
CA GLN A 132 -15.62 10.34 8.56
C GLN A 132 -14.16 10.14 8.18
N ILE A 133 -13.39 9.61 9.13
CA ILE A 133 -11.95 9.37 8.99
C ILE A 133 -11.70 7.87 9.13
N ASP A 134 -10.95 7.32 8.19
CA ASP A 134 -10.50 5.94 8.21
C ASP A 134 -9.04 5.85 8.66
N TYR A 135 -8.80 5.21 9.80
CA TYR A 135 -7.47 5.01 10.38
C TYR A 135 -6.85 3.65 10.03
N ASN A 136 -7.44 2.90 9.09
CA ASN A 136 -6.81 1.70 8.52
C ASN A 136 -5.60 2.07 7.65
N HIS A 137 -4.77 1.07 7.35
CA HIS A 137 -3.76 1.23 6.30
C HIS A 137 -4.46 1.58 4.97
N ARG A 138 -3.85 2.43 4.14
CA ARG A 138 -4.44 2.90 2.86
C ARG A 138 -4.93 1.75 1.98
N TYR A 139 -4.12 0.70 1.90
CA TYR A 139 -4.38 -0.52 1.12
C TYR A 139 -4.94 -1.70 1.94
N ALA A 140 -5.53 -1.45 3.12
CA ALA A 140 -6.21 -2.51 3.88
C ALA A 140 -7.64 -2.76 3.37
N GLY A 141 -8.03 -4.04 3.41
CA GLY A 141 -9.21 -4.55 2.72
C GLY A 141 -8.83 -5.45 1.56
#